data_AF-A0A2U3CCS3-F1
#
_entry.id   AF-A0A2U3CCS3-F1
#
_cell.length_a   1.000
_cell.length_b   1.000
_cell.length_c   1.000
_cell.angle_alpha   90.00
_cell.angle_beta   90.00
_cell.angle_gamma   90.00
#
_symmetry.space_group_name_H-M   'P 1'
#
loop_
_entity.id
_entity.type
_entity.pdbx_description
1 polymer ?
#
loop_
_entity_poly.entity_id
_entity_poly.type
_entity_poly.pdbx_seq_one_letter_code
_entity_poly.pdbx_strand_id
1 'polypeptide(L)'
;MALQQTDLGDIETLLLLIISIVLVALILYISARLIAGKKETDSGYIIRLVLIALIIVILVAVVIGAIVGSVGDFPFISTAASQLVPVLVYVAIVYLLKYLLIPEKAEPTNWQASIWIAVITLFLIYLINAVAIELTFPPLIDAGI
;
A
#
# COMPACT_ATOMS: atom_id res chain seq x y z
N MET A 1 -9.10 27.74 26.53
CA MET A 1 -10.07 26.91 25.79
C MET A 1 -9.32 26.33 24.58
N ALA A 2 -8.44 25.36 24.82
CA ALA A 2 -7.46 24.86 23.83
C ALA A 2 -7.14 23.37 24.09
N LEU A 3 -8.16 22.56 24.36
CA LEU A 3 -8.01 21.12 24.65
C LEU A 3 -8.96 20.22 23.84
N GLN A 4 -9.59 20.75 22.78
CA GLN A 4 -10.60 19.98 22.03
C GLN A 4 -10.25 19.76 20.54
N GLN A 5 -9.11 20.27 20.08
CA GLN A 5 -8.72 20.20 18.65
C GLN A 5 -7.79 19.02 18.33
N THR A 6 -7.15 18.41 19.33
CA THR A 6 -6.27 17.24 19.16
C THR A 6 -7.02 15.92 19.00
N ASP A 7 -8.13 15.72 19.72
CA ASP A 7 -8.81 14.41 19.79
C ASP A 7 -9.54 14.02 18.49
N LEU A 8 -10.12 15.01 17.78
CA LEU A 8 -10.85 14.76 16.53
C LEU A 8 -9.92 14.46 15.35
N GLY A 9 -8.74 15.09 15.28
CA GLY A 9 -7.75 14.85 14.23
C GLY A 9 -7.11 13.47 14.31
N ASP A 10 -6.92 12.95 15.52
CA ASP A 10 -6.39 11.61 15.75
C ASP A 10 -7.41 10.53 15.32
N ILE A 11 -8.69 10.73 15.61
CA ILE A 11 -9.76 9.81 15.19
C ILE A 11 -9.92 9.79 13.67
N GLU A 12 -9.91 10.94 13.01
CA GLU A 12 -9.99 11.02 11.55
C GLU A 12 -8.82 10.31 10.88
N THR A 13 -7.60 10.51 11.40
CA THR A 13 -6.39 9.84 10.90
C THR A 13 -6.47 8.32 11.08
N LEU A 14 -6.97 7.85 12.23
CA LEU A 14 -7.17 6.44 12.49
C LEU A 14 -8.22 5.83 11.55
N LEU A 15 -9.32 6.53 11.28
CA LEU A 15 -10.34 6.08 10.34
C LEU A 15 -9.79 5.97 8.91
N LEU A 16 -9.04 6.98 8.45
CA LEU A 16 -8.39 6.96 7.13
C LEU A 16 -7.37 5.81 7.03
N LEU A 17 -6.62 5.54 8.09
CA LEU A 17 -5.70 4.41 8.14
C LEU A 17 -6.45 3.08 8.02
N ILE A 18 -7.53 2.89 8.78
CA ILE A 18 -8.35 1.68 8.72
C ILE A 18 -8.93 1.48 7.31
N ILE A 19 -9.48 2.54 6.71
CA ILE A 19 -10.02 2.51 5.34
C ILE A 19 -8.93 2.13 4.35
N SER A 20 -7.73 2.70 4.47
CA SER A 20 -6.59 2.40 3.61
C SER A 20 -6.18 0.92 3.70
N ILE A 21 -6.12 0.37 4.92
CA ILE A 21 -5.80 -1.05 5.14
C ILE A 21 -6.86 -1.93 4.48
N VAL A 22 -8.15 -1.61 4.65
CA VAL A 22 -9.26 -2.37 4.05
C VAL A 22 -9.21 -2.31 2.52
N LEU A 23 -8.92 -1.14 1.94
CA LEU A 23 -8.78 -1.00 0.48
C LEU A 23 -7.61 -1.80 -0.06
N VAL A 24 -6.43 -1.72 0.56
CA VAL A 24 -5.25 -2.49 0.14
C VAL A 24 -5.50 -3.99 0.29
N ALA A 25 -6.16 -4.41 1.38
CA ALA A 25 -6.60 -5.78 1.57
C ALA A 25 -7.51 -6.25 0.42
N LEU A 26 -8.51 -5.46 0.03
CA LEU A 26 -9.40 -5.78 -1.09
C LEU A 26 -8.62 -5.89 -2.42
N ILE A 27 -7.70 -4.96 -2.68
CA ILE A 27 -6.84 -5.01 -3.88
C ILE A 27 -6.02 -6.30 -3.91
N LEU A 28 -5.38 -6.65 -2.79
CA LEU A 28 -4.60 -7.88 -2.66
C LEU A 28 -5.46 -9.11 -2.88
N TYR A 29 -6.67 -9.13 -2.31
CA TYR A 29 -7.62 -10.23 -2.46
C TYR A 29 -7.99 -10.44 -3.93
N ILE A 30 -8.39 -9.37 -4.61
CA ILE A 30 -8.77 -9.41 -6.03
C ILE A 30 -7.58 -9.83 -6.88
N SER A 31 -6.41 -9.22 -6.67
CA SER A 31 -5.19 -9.52 -7.44
C SER A 31 -4.75 -10.98 -7.26
N ALA A 32 -4.75 -11.48 -6.03
CA ALA A 32 -4.40 -12.86 -5.73
C ALA A 32 -5.43 -13.84 -6.32
N ARG A 33 -6.71 -13.51 -6.31
CA ARG A 33 -7.76 -14.35 -6.91
C ARG A 33 -7.68 -14.38 -8.44
N LEU A 34 -7.38 -13.25 -9.07
CA LEU A 34 -7.22 -13.15 -10.53
C LEU A 34 -5.98 -13.91 -11.04
N ILE A 35 -4.85 -13.79 -10.33
CA ILE A 35 -3.57 -14.33 -10.80
C ILE A 35 -3.35 -15.77 -10.31
N ALA A 36 -3.56 -16.03 -9.02
CA ALA A 36 -3.27 -17.33 -8.41
C ALA A 36 -4.48 -18.26 -8.38
N GLY A 37 -5.66 -17.81 -8.85
CA GLY A 37 -6.87 -18.64 -8.94
C GLY A 37 -7.41 -19.16 -7.59
N LYS A 38 -6.90 -18.63 -6.47
CA LYS A 38 -7.24 -19.11 -5.12
C LYS A 38 -8.73 -18.81 -4.83
N LYS A 39 -9.54 -19.87 -4.68
CA LYS A 39 -10.98 -19.76 -4.38
C LYS A 39 -11.30 -19.89 -2.90
N GLU A 40 -10.46 -20.58 -2.13
CA GLU A 40 -10.73 -20.86 -0.73
C GLU A 40 -10.34 -19.67 0.15
N THR A 41 -11.36 -19.14 0.83
CA THR A 41 -11.20 -18.07 1.81
C THR A 41 -11.33 -18.69 3.19
N ASP A 42 -10.19 -19.00 3.81
CA ASP A 42 -10.14 -19.38 5.22
C ASP A 42 -9.88 -18.13 6.10
N SER A 43 -10.36 -18.17 7.34
CA SER A 43 -10.06 -17.23 8.42
C SER A 43 -8.55 -16.92 8.53
N GLY A 44 -7.69 -17.93 8.44
CA GLY A 44 -6.24 -17.76 8.47
C GLY A 44 -5.69 -17.02 7.23
N TYR A 45 -6.35 -17.14 6.09
CA TYR A 45 -6.01 -16.38 4.88
C TYR A 45 -6.40 -14.91 5.00
N ILE A 46 -7.60 -14.62 5.54
CA ILE A 46 -8.06 -13.23 5.77
C ILE A 46 -7.10 -12.51 6.74
N ILE A 47 -6.72 -13.14 7.85
CA ILE A 47 -5.79 -12.54 8.82
C ILE A 47 -4.45 -12.20 8.17
N ARG A 48 -3.87 -13.13 7.39
CA ARG A 48 -2.61 -12.88 6.66
C ARG A 48 -2.77 -11.72 5.68
N LEU A 49 -3.89 -11.66 4.97
CA LEU A 49 -4.16 -10.65 3.98
C LEU A 49 -4.27 -9.25 4.61
N VAL A 50 -4.93 -9.12 5.76
CA VAL A 50 -4.98 -7.87 6.54
C VAL A 50 -3.59 -7.48 7.06
N LEU A 51 -2.81 -8.44 7.58
CA LEU A 51 -1.45 -8.18 8.05
C LEU A 51 -0.53 -7.69 6.93
N ILE A 52 -0.60 -8.32 5.75
CA ILE A 52 0.18 -7.88 4.59
C ILE A 52 -0.28 -6.49 4.15
N ALA A 53 -1.59 -6.23 4.11
CA ALA A 53 -2.12 -4.91 3.77
C ALA A 53 -1.60 -3.82 4.71
N LEU A 54 -1.59 -4.07 6.02
CA LEU A 54 -1.01 -3.17 7.01
C LEU A 54 0.47 -2.88 6.73
N ILE A 55 1.26 -3.92 6.46
CA ILE A 55 2.69 -3.77 6.14
C ILE A 55 2.86 -2.96 4.85
N ILE A 56 2.09 -3.24 3.81
CA ILE A 56 2.16 -2.49 2.53
C ILE A 56 1.83 -1.02 2.74
N VAL A 57 0.78 -0.69 3.50
CA VAL A 57 0.43 0.72 3.79
C VAL A 57 1.60 1.44 4.47
N ILE A 58 2.25 0.81 5.45
CA ILE A 58 3.42 1.36 6.13
C ILE A 58 4.58 1.53 5.14
N LEU A 59 4.88 0.52 4.33
CA LEU A 59 5.96 0.58 3.35
C LEU A 59 5.73 1.68 2.30
N VAL A 60 4.48 1.86 1.84
CA VAL A 60 4.11 2.92 0.90
C VAL A 60 4.30 4.30 1.54
N ALA A 61 3.91 4.48 2.81
CA ALA A 61 4.15 5.73 3.53
C ALA A 61 5.65 6.05 3.64
N VAL A 62 6.49 5.04 3.89
CA VAL A 62 7.96 5.20 3.90
C VAL A 62 8.48 5.62 2.53
N VAL A 63 7.98 5.03 1.44
CA VAL A 63 8.35 5.42 0.07
C VAL A 63 7.97 6.86 -0.22
N ILE A 64 6.74 7.26 0.09
CA ILE A 64 6.27 8.64 -0.12
C ILE A 64 7.15 9.62 0.66
N GLY A 65 7.46 9.32 1.92
CA GLY A 65 8.37 10.14 2.71
C GLY A 65 9.78 10.23 2.09
N ALA A 66 10.28 9.11 1.54
CA ALA A 66 11.59 9.06 0.90
C ALA A 66 11.66 9.92 -0.37
N ILE A 67 10.58 9.91 -1.16
CA ILE A 67 10.48 10.66 -2.42
C ILE A 67 10.27 12.15 -2.18
N VAL A 68 9.40 12.52 -1.23
CA VAL A 68 9.06 13.92 -0.93
C VAL A 68 10.17 14.63 -0.12
N GLY A 69 11.24 13.90 0.25
CA GLY A 69 12.37 14.45 0.99
C GLY A 69 12.10 14.67 2.48
N SER A 70 10.94 14.25 2.99
CA SER A 70 10.62 14.28 4.43
C SER A 70 11.32 13.16 5.22
N VAL A 71 11.97 12.22 4.53
CA VAL A 71 12.89 11.23 5.15
C VAL A 71 14.26 11.83 5.49
N GLY A 72 14.48 13.14 5.24
CA GLY A 72 15.69 13.85 5.68
C GLY A 72 16.01 13.75 7.17
N ASP A 73 15.05 13.37 8.01
CA ASP A 73 15.23 13.13 9.46
C ASP A 73 15.55 11.67 9.83
N PHE A 74 15.59 10.73 8.87
CA PHE A 74 16.12 9.39 9.15
C PHE A 74 17.65 9.42 9.08
N PRO A 75 18.37 9.24 10.20
CA PRO A 75 19.83 9.47 10.27
C PRO A 75 20.70 8.48 9.46
N PHE A 76 20.09 7.58 8.69
CA PHE A 76 20.77 6.49 7.98
C PHE A 76 20.60 6.49 6.46
N ILE A 77 19.79 7.38 5.87
CA ILE A 77 19.52 7.36 4.42
C ILE A 77 20.10 8.64 3.80
N SER A 78 21.23 8.51 3.10
CA SER A 78 21.78 9.61 2.31
C SER A 78 20.87 9.95 1.13
N THR A 79 20.98 11.17 0.58
CA THR A 79 20.18 11.64 -0.57
C THR A 79 20.28 10.70 -1.78
N ALA A 80 21.43 10.04 -1.98
CA ALA A 80 21.62 9.03 -3.02
C ALA A 80 20.92 7.69 -2.71
N ALA A 81 20.84 7.30 -1.43
CA ALA A 81 20.14 6.08 -1.01
C ALA A 81 18.61 6.23 -1.05
N SER A 82 18.08 7.45 -0.96
CA SER A 82 16.63 7.72 -1.04
C SER A 82 16.00 7.21 -2.35
N GLN A 83 16.76 7.25 -3.46
CA GLN A 83 16.32 6.76 -4.77
C GLN A 83 16.19 5.24 -4.84
N LEU A 84 16.87 4.51 -3.94
CA LEU A 84 16.80 3.05 -3.87
C LEU A 84 15.64 2.55 -3.00
N VAL A 85 15.08 3.41 -2.14
CA VAL A 85 13.98 3.05 -1.23
C VAL A 85 12.77 2.47 -1.98
N PRO A 86 12.26 3.07 -3.08
CA PRO A 86 11.14 2.50 -3.83
C PRO A 86 11.44 1.09 -4.37
N VAL A 87 12.67 0.87 -4.84
CA VAL A 87 13.11 -0.43 -5.39
C VAL A 87 13.18 -1.48 -4.29
N LEU A 88 13.76 -1.14 -3.14
CA LEU A 88 13.85 -2.03 -1.98
C LEU A 88 12.46 -2.37 -1.43
N VAL A 89 11.56 -1.39 -1.36
CA VAL A 89 10.18 -1.61 -0.93
C VAL A 89 9.42 -2.48 -1.90
N TYR A 90 9.58 -2.27 -3.21
CA TYR A 90 9.01 -3.15 -4.22
C TYR A 90 9.47 -4.60 -4.03
N VAL A 91 10.77 -4.83 -3.87
CA VAL A 91 11.33 -6.16 -3.61
C VAL A 91 10.76 -6.73 -2.31
N ALA A 92 10.71 -5.95 -1.23
CA ALA A 92 10.13 -6.39 0.04
C ALA A 92 8.67 -6.82 -0.09
N ILE A 93 7.85 -6.10 -0.87
CA ILE A 93 6.45 -6.44 -1.14
C ILE A 93 6.37 -7.76 -1.92
N VAL A 94 7.19 -7.95 -2.96
CA VAL A 94 7.21 -9.20 -3.73
C VAL A 94 7.54 -10.39 -2.81
N TYR A 95 8.53 -10.25 -1.93
CA TYR A 95 8.88 -11.28 -0.95
C TYR A 95 7.75 -11.53 0.04
N LEU A 96 7.13 -10.48 0.59
CA LEU A 96 5.99 -10.60 1.50
C LEU A 96 4.84 -11.39 0.84
N LEU A 97 4.50 -11.07 -0.41
CA LEU A 97 3.44 -11.76 -1.14
C LEU A 97 3.81 -13.22 -1.40
N LYS A 98 5.06 -13.48 -1.81
CA LYS A 98 5.54 -14.84 -2.06
C LYS A 98 5.49 -15.72 -0.82
N TYR A 99 5.92 -15.23 0.34
CA TYR A 99 6.03 -16.06 1.54
C TYR A 99 4.75 -16.07 2.39
N LEU A 100 4.05 -14.94 2.52
CA LEU A 100 2.86 -14.86 3.39
C LEU A 100 1.55 -15.13 2.64
N LEU A 101 1.42 -14.67 1.38
CA LEU A 101 0.15 -14.75 0.64
C LEU A 101 0.02 -16.01 -0.22
N ILE A 102 1.10 -16.41 -0.89
CA ILE A 102 1.16 -17.56 -1.80
C ILE A 102 2.03 -18.69 -1.21
N PRO A 103 1.52 -19.49 -0.26
CA PRO A 103 2.32 -20.52 0.38
C PRO A 103 2.88 -21.55 -0.61
N GLU A 104 4.10 -21.97 -0.31
CA GLU A 104 5.07 -22.78 -1.07
C GLU A 104 4.58 -24.10 -1.70
N LYS A 105 3.35 -24.54 -1.38
CA LYS A 105 2.75 -25.75 -1.98
C LYS A 105 2.38 -25.59 -3.45
N ALA A 106 2.39 -24.36 -3.97
CA ALA A 106 2.20 -24.11 -5.39
C ALA A 106 3.56 -23.94 -6.09
N GLU A 107 3.64 -24.55 -7.25
CA GLU A 107 4.72 -24.71 -8.22
C GLU A 107 5.78 -23.59 -8.36
N PRO A 108 6.93 -23.88 -9.01
CA PRO A 108 7.98 -22.90 -9.33
C PRO A 108 7.49 -21.61 -10.03
N THR A 109 6.31 -21.62 -10.63
CA THR A 109 5.60 -20.48 -11.25
C THR A 109 5.09 -19.43 -10.25
N ASN A 110 5.15 -19.69 -8.94
CA ASN A 110 4.65 -18.77 -7.90
C ASN A 110 5.38 -17.41 -7.78
N TRP A 111 6.64 -17.34 -8.19
CA TRP A 111 7.39 -16.07 -8.18
C TRP A 111 6.81 -15.06 -9.16
N GLN A 112 6.48 -15.52 -10.37
CA GLN A 112 5.85 -14.70 -11.40
C GLN A 112 4.49 -14.16 -10.92
N ALA A 113 3.69 -15.00 -10.26
CA ALA A 113 2.42 -14.57 -9.66
C ALA A 113 2.62 -13.47 -8.62
N SER A 114 3.61 -13.61 -7.74
CA SER A 114 3.90 -12.63 -6.67
C SER A 114 4.33 -11.28 -7.24
N ILE A 115 5.16 -11.29 -8.29
CA ILE A 115 5.59 -10.11 -9.04
C ILE A 115 4.37 -9.39 -9.63
N TRP A 116 3.49 -10.11 -10.35
CA TRP A 116 2.31 -9.50 -10.95
C TRP A 116 1.32 -8.96 -9.92
N ILE A 117 1.11 -9.67 -8.80
CA ILE A 117 0.26 -9.18 -7.71
C ILE A 117 0.85 -7.88 -7.14
N ALA A 118 2.17 -7.81 -6.91
CA ALA A 118 2.82 -6.60 -6.43
C ALA A 118 2.62 -5.42 -7.40
N VAL A 119 2.85 -5.64 -8.69
CA VAL A 119 2.68 -4.61 -9.73
C VAL A 119 1.25 -4.10 -9.77
N ILE A 120 0.26 -5.00 -9.84
CA ILE A 120 -1.16 -4.60 -9.86
C ILE A 120 -1.53 -3.86 -8.58
N THR A 121 -1.06 -4.34 -7.42
CA THR A 121 -1.36 -3.72 -6.13
C THR A 121 -0.84 -2.30 -6.05
N LEU A 122 0.43 -2.09 -6.39
CA LEU A 122 1.05 -0.77 -6.37
C LEU A 122 0.44 0.16 -7.42
N PHE A 123 0.14 -0.36 -8.61
CA PHE A 123 -0.54 0.40 -9.65
C PHE A 123 -1.93 0.87 -9.20
N LEU A 124 -2.73 -0.01 -8.57
CA LEU A 124 -4.05 0.35 -8.07
C LEU A 124 -3.99 1.30 -6.88
N ILE A 125 -3.01 1.13 -5.97
CA ILE A 125 -2.77 2.10 -4.89
C ILE A 125 -2.47 3.48 -5.48
N TYR A 126 -1.58 3.55 -6.46
CA TYR A 126 -1.25 4.80 -7.15
C TYR A 126 -2.47 5.42 -7.84
N LEU A 127 -3.26 4.61 -8.56
CA LEU A 127 -4.46 5.07 -9.27
C LEU A 127 -5.52 5.61 -8.29
N ILE A 128 -5.78 4.91 -7.19
CA ILE A 128 -6.70 5.37 -6.14
C ILE A 128 -6.20 6.69 -5.55
N ASN A 129 -4.90 6.80 -5.27
CA ASN A 129 -4.32 8.03 -4.75
C ASN A 129 -4.46 9.19 -5.76
N ALA A 130 -4.21 8.95 -7.04
CA ALA A 130 -4.38 9.96 -8.09
C ALA A 130 -5.84 10.43 -8.19
N VAL A 131 -6.80 9.49 -8.17
CA VAL A 131 -8.23 9.80 -8.16
C VAL A 131 -8.63 10.56 -6.89
N ALA A 132 -8.11 10.17 -5.72
CA ALA A 132 -8.40 10.85 -4.46
C ALA A 132 -7.89 12.30 -4.47
N ILE A 133 -6.71 12.55 -5.03
CA ILE A 133 -6.16 13.90 -5.21
C ILE A 133 -7.07 14.72 -6.14
N GLU A 134 -7.45 14.19 -7.30
CA GLU A 134 -8.31 14.89 -8.26
C GLU A 134 -9.70 15.22 -7.68
N LEU A 135 -10.29 14.30 -6.92
CA LEU A 135 -11.58 14.53 -6.26
C LEU A 135 -11.49 15.56 -5.13
N THR A 136 -10.33 15.70 -4.50
CA THR A 136 -10.08 16.69 -3.44
C THR A 136 -9.72 18.06 -4.02
N PHE A 137 -9.12 18.11 -5.21
CA PHE A 137 -8.75 19.32 -5.93
C PHE A 137 -9.27 19.24 -7.38
N PRO A 138 -10.57 19.47 -7.62
CA PRO A 138 -11.11 19.42 -8.97
C PRO A 138 -10.39 20.43 -9.87
N PRO A 139 -10.18 20.11 -11.16
CA PRO A 139 -9.47 20.98 -12.07
C PRO A 139 -10.27 22.28 -12.19
N LEU A 140 -9.58 23.42 -12.05
CA LEU A 140 -10.14 24.78 -12.17
C LEU A 140 -10.77 25.08 -13.55
N ILE A 141 -10.91 24.09 -14.42
CA ILE A 141 -11.40 24.21 -15.80
C ILE A 141 -12.91 24.51 -15.86
N ASP A 142 -13.67 24.25 -14.78
CA ASP A 142 -15.07 24.68 -14.66
C ASP A 142 -15.26 26.05 -13.98
N ALA A 143 -14.17 26.67 -13.49
CA ALA A 143 -14.19 28.07 -13.09
C ALA A 143 -13.79 28.89 -14.31
N GLY A 144 -14.77 29.33 -15.11
CA GLY A 144 -14.54 30.19 -16.28
C GLY A 144 -13.86 31.52 -15.94
N ILE A 145 -12.55 31.47 -15.73
CA ILE A 145 -11.59 32.58 -15.63
C ILE A 145 -10.41 32.27 -16.53
#